data_AF-E5CG22-F1
#
_entry.id   AF-E5CG22-F1
#
_cell.length_a   1.000
_cell.length_b   1.000
_cell.length_c   1.000
_cell.angle_alpha   90.00
_cell.angle_beta   90.00
_cell.angle_gamma   90.00
#
_symmetry.space_group_name_H-M   'P 1'
#
loop_
_entity.id
_entity.type
_entity.pdbx_description
1 polymer ?
#
loop_
_entity_poly.entity_id
_entity_poly.type
_entity_poly.pdbx_seq_one_letter_code
_entity_poly.pdbx_strand_id
1 'polypeptide(L)'
;MKSTITTPDELTTLRIEGSSGTYKIFSSFRPMESPAFVDAVDRKYNLAEIKNLSGGKGYFLVHLNREQQETIQEDLNAILCDSVPCLL
;
A
#
# COMPACT_ATOMS: atom_id res chain seq x y z
N MET A 1 -9.56 11.37 -1.69
CA MET A 1 -9.98 10.11 -1.05
C MET A 1 -9.16 9.91 0.22
N LYS A 2 -9.79 9.36 1.27
CA LYS A 2 -9.10 8.88 2.46
C LYS A 2 -9.71 7.54 2.84
N SER A 3 -8.89 6.50 2.92
CA SER A 3 -9.35 5.15 3.26
C SER A 3 -8.31 4.42 4.08
N THR A 4 -8.74 3.43 4.87
CA THR A 4 -7.89 2.60 5.71
C THR A 4 -8.23 1.14 5.46
N ILE A 5 -7.20 0.32 5.26
CA ILE A 5 -7.28 -1.13 5.03
C ILE A 5 -6.49 -1.81 6.14
N THR A 6 -7.02 -2.90 6.69
CA THR A 6 -6.36 -3.70 7.73
C THR A 6 -6.30 -5.15 7.31
N THR A 7 -5.24 -5.85 7.69
CA THR A 7 -5.17 -7.31 7.56
C THR A 7 -6.24 -7.97 8.43
N PRO A 8 -6.65 -9.23 8.12
CA PRO A 8 -7.62 -9.96 8.93
C PRO A 8 -7.21 -10.15 10.40
N ASP A 9 -5.92 -10.23 10.67
CA ASP A 9 -5.34 -10.31 12.04
C ASP A 9 -5.12 -8.94 12.70
N GLU A 10 -5.50 -7.85 12.02
CA GLU A 10 -5.35 -6.45 12.43
C GLU A 10 -3.89 -5.97 12.69
N LEU A 11 -2.88 -6.77 12.35
CA LEU A 11 -1.47 -6.43 12.59
C LEU A 11 -0.92 -5.40 11.61
N THR A 12 -1.40 -5.42 10.36
CA THR A 12 -0.94 -4.52 9.31
C THR A 12 -2.05 -3.61 8.84
N THR A 13 -1.74 -2.32 8.75
CA THR A 13 -2.66 -1.29 8.27
C THR A 13 -2.04 -0.50 7.12
N LEU A 14 -2.85 -0.24 6.09
CA LEU A 14 -2.56 0.73 5.05
C LEU A 14 -3.54 1.90 5.15
N ARG A 15 -3.04 3.13 5.08
CA ARG A 15 -3.87 4.34 4.97
C ARG A 15 -3.57 5.02 3.65
N ILE A 16 -4.61 5.23 2.85
CA ILE A 16 -4.52 5.85 1.53
C ILE A 16 -4.98 7.29 1.65
N GLU A 17 -4.15 8.22 1.20
CA GLU A 17 -4.47 9.64 1.14
C GLU A 17 -4.03 10.23 -0.20
N GLY A 18 -4.94 10.88 -0.90
CA GLY A 18 -4.60 11.47 -2.18
C GLY A 18 -5.81 11.97 -2.95
N SER A 19 -5.54 12.64 -4.04
CA SER A 19 -6.52 13.13 -5.00
C SER A 19 -5.87 13.36 -6.35
N SER A 20 -6.70 13.42 -7.40
CA SER A 20 -6.27 13.82 -8.74
C SER A 20 -5.10 12.99 -9.28
N GLY A 21 -5.16 11.67 -9.10
CA GLY A 21 -4.15 10.74 -9.60
C GLY A 21 -2.83 10.70 -8.82
N THR A 22 -2.66 11.43 -7.71
CA THR A 22 -1.46 11.30 -6.86
C THR A 22 -1.85 10.87 -5.45
N TYR A 23 -1.31 9.74 -5.01
CA TYR A 23 -1.72 9.09 -3.77
C TYR A 23 -0.52 8.66 -2.94
N LYS A 24 -0.61 8.89 -1.63
CA LYS A 24 0.31 8.40 -0.62
C LYS A 24 -0.35 7.25 0.13
N ILE A 25 0.32 6.11 0.13
CA ILE A 25 -0.11 4.89 0.85
C ILE A 25 0.81 4.75 2.05
N PHE A 26 0.32 5.08 3.24
CA PHE A 26 1.05 4.88 4.48
C PHE A 26 0.91 3.44 4.96
N SER A 27 2.00 2.82 5.37
CA SER A 27 2.05 1.45 5.89
C SER A 27 2.46 1.43 7.36
N SER A 28 1.89 0.49 8.12
CA SER A 28 2.33 0.21 9.50
C SER A 28 3.63 -0.61 9.59
N PHE A 29 4.14 -1.09 8.44
CA PHE A 29 5.45 -1.74 8.29
C PHE A 29 6.41 -0.85 7.48
N ARG A 30 7.70 -1.20 7.49
CA ARG A 30 8.71 -0.56 6.63
C ARG A 30 8.67 -1.19 5.22
N PRO A 31 8.40 -0.41 4.16
CA PRO A 31 8.33 -0.92 2.79
C PRO A 31 9.49 -1.82 2.38
N MET A 32 10.72 -1.45 2.72
CA MET A 32 11.92 -2.24 2.34
C MET A 32 12.02 -3.60 3.05
N GLU A 33 11.25 -3.82 4.12
CA GLU A 33 11.18 -5.11 4.82
C GLU A 33 10.13 -6.05 4.18
N SER A 34 9.33 -5.57 3.22
CA SER A 34 8.34 -6.37 2.49
C SER A 34 8.52 -6.23 0.97
N PRO A 35 9.53 -6.87 0.38
CA PRO A 35 9.84 -6.75 -1.05
C PRO A 35 8.72 -7.27 -1.96
N ALA A 36 7.95 -8.28 -1.52
CA ALA A 36 6.81 -8.80 -2.29
C ALA A 36 5.69 -7.76 -2.44
N PHE A 37 5.37 -7.03 -1.37
CA PHE A 37 4.39 -5.95 -1.41
C PHE A 37 4.87 -4.80 -2.31
N VAL A 38 6.14 -4.43 -2.20
CA VAL A 38 6.75 -3.39 -3.06
C VAL A 38 6.64 -3.76 -4.53
N ASP A 39 7.03 -4.98 -4.91
CA ASP A 39 6.96 -5.47 -6.29
C ASP A 39 5.52 -5.51 -6.81
N ALA A 40 4.56 -5.97 -6.01
CA ALA A 40 3.16 -5.99 -6.39
C ALA A 40 2.58 -4.57 -6.61
N VAL A 41 2.94 -3.61 -5.76
CA VAL A 41 2.55 -2.20 -5.92
C VAL A 41 3.18 -1.61 -7.18
N ASP A 42 4.47 -1.83 -7.43
CA ASP A 42 5.20 -1.29 -8.59
C ASP A 42 4.67 -1.85 -9.92
N ARG A 43 4.29 -3.13 -9.96
CA ARG A 43 3.67 -3.73 -11.16
C ARG A 43 2.29 -3.14 -11.46
N LYS A 44 1.55 -2.76 -10.42
CA LYS A 44 0.16 -2.33 -10.57
C LYS A 44 0.01 -0.82 -10.70
N TYR A 45 0.90 -0.05 -10.07
CA TYR A 45 0.86 1.39 -10.01
C TYR A 45 2.21 1.99 -10.34
N ASN A 46 2.21 3.20 -10.91
CA ASN A 46 3.45 3.90 -11.19
C ASN A 46 4.05 4.43 -9.87
N LEU A 47 4.98 3.66 -9.31
CA LEU A 47 5.63 3.96 -8.03
C LEU A 47 6.65 5.09 -8.21
N ALA A 48 6.35 6.23 -7.59
CA ALA A 48 7.17 7.43 -7.66
C ALA A 48 8.19 7.50 -6.51
N GLU A 49 7.83 7.01 -5.32
CA GLU A 49 8.70 7.06 -4.15
C GLU A 49 8.38 5.94 -3.17
N ILE A 50 9.42 5.42 -2.50
CA ILE A 50 9.29 4.55 -1.33
C ILE A 50 10.08 5.17 -0.18
N LYS A 51 9.48 5.25 1.00
CA LYS A 51 10.14 5.80 2.18
C LYS A 51 9.89 4.99 3.43
N ASN A 52 10.97 4.57 4.09
CA ASN A 52 10.91 4.07 5.46
C ASN A 52 10.81 5.25 6.43
N LEU A 53 9.92 5.13 7.41
CA LEU A 53 9.73 6.07 8.50
C LEU A 53 10.19 5.43 9.83
N SER A 54 10.27 6.26 10.87
CA SER A 54 10.53 5.79 12.23
C SER A 54 9.36 4.96 12.77
N GLY A 55 9.62 4.21 13.85
CA GLY A 55 8.58 3.40 14.52
C GLY A 55 8.07 2.22 13.69
N GLY A 56 8.89 1.70 12.78
CA GLY A 56 8.56 0.52 11.97
C GLY A 56 7.61 0.80 10.81
N LYS A 57 7.37 2.07 10.44
CA LYS A 57 6.36 2.46 9.44
C LYS A 57 6.99 2.90 8.11
N GLY A 58 6.16 3.20 7.11
CA GLY A 58 6.62 3.82 5.87
C GLY A 58 5.51 4.39 5.00
N TYR A 59 5.87 4.83 3.79
CA TYR A 59 4.89 5.12 2.75
C TYR A 59 5.40 4.84 1.34
N PHE A 60 4.45 4.73 0.43
CA PHE A 60 4.61 4.70 -1.02
C PHE A 60 3.95 5.94 -1.61
N LEU A 61 4.59 6.60 -2.57
CA LEU A 61 3.96 7.62 -3.41
C LEU A 61 3.70 6.99 -4.78
N VAL A 62 2.45 6.98 -5.21
CA VAL A 62 2.04 6.38 -6.49
C VAL A 62 1.25 7.36 -7.33
N HIS A 63 1.41 7.24 -8.65
CA HIS A 63 0.55 7.90 -9.62
C HIS A 63 -0.46 6.92 -10.20
N LEU A 64 -1.72 7.33 -10.20
CA LEU A 64 -2.86 6.54 -10.63
C LEU A 64 -3.55 7.20 -11.81
N ASN A 65 -3.88 6.40 -12.82
CA ASN A 65 -4.82 6.81 -13.86
C ASN A 65 -6.27 6.82 -13.31
N ARG A 66 -7.25 7.16 -14.17
CA ARG A 66 -8.65 7.27 -13.73
C ARG A 66 -9.23 5.94 -13.26
N GLU A 67 -8.96 4.85 -13.96
CA GLU A 67 -9.46 3.51 -13.64
C GLU A 67 -8.87 3.00 -12.31
N GLN A 68 -7.55 3.17 -12.12
CA GLN A 68 -6.85 2.78 -10.90
C GLN A 68 -7.32 3.56 -9.66
N GLN A 69 -7.79 4.81 -9.83
CA GLN A 69 -8.35 5.59 -8.72
C GLN A 69 -9.66 4.98 -8.19
N GLU A 70 -10.39 4.25 -9.03
CA GLU A 70 -11.64 3.58 -8.65
C GLU A 70 -11.36 2.25 -7.93
N THR A 71 -10.26 1.56 -8.26
CA THR A 71 -9.96 0.21 -7.75
C THR A 71 -8.89 0.16 -6.66
N ILE A 72 -8.15 1.26 -6.39
CA ILE A 72 -6.97 1.25 -5.52
C ILE A 72 -7.20 0.62 -4.14
N GLN A 73 -8.38 0.82 -3.54
CA GLN A 73 -8.66 0.25 -2.22
C GLN A 73 -8.77 -1.28 -2.27
N GLU A 74 -9.49 -1.82 -3.25
CA GLU A 74 -9.69 -3.27 -3.40
C GLU A 74 -8.37 -3.96 -3.78
N ASP A 75 -7.63 -3.33 -4.67
CA ASP A 75 -6.34 -3.81 -5.14
C ASP A 75 -5.29 -3.87 -4.02
N LEU A 76 -5.16 -2.81 -3.22
CA LEU A 76 -4.22 -2.79 -2.10
C LEU A 76 -4.64 -3.76 -1.00
N ASN A 77 -5.93 -3.99 -0.81
CA ASN A 77 -6.43 -5.02 0.10
C ASN A 77 -6.03 -6.41 -0.38
N ALA A 78 -6.20 -6.72 -1.67
CA ALA A 78 -5.78 -7.99 -2.24
C ALA A 78 -4.26 -8.19 -2.12
N ILE A 79 -3.47 -7.19 -2.53
CA ILE A 79 -2.00 -7.25 -2.41
C ILE A 79 -1.58 -7.46 -0.96
N LEU A 80 -2.19 -6.73 -0.01
CA LEU A 80 -1.85 -6.83 1.40
C LEU A 80 -2.16 -8.22 1.95
N CYS A 81 -3.35 -8.77 1.66
CA CYS A 81 -3.73 -10.12 2.07
C CYS A 81 -2.82 -11.20 1.47
N ASP A 82 -2.41 -11.07 0.21
CA ASP A 82 -1.52 -12.03 -0.45
C ASP A 82 -0.06 -11.92 0.02
N SER A 83 0.36 -10.72 0.47
CA SER A 83 1.73 -10.44 0.91
C SER A 83 1.99 -10.84 2.35
N VAL A 84 0.95 -11.05 3.16
CA VAL A 84 1.09 -11.58 4.52
C VAL A 84 1.26 -13.09 4.39
N PRO A 85 2.42 -13.66 4.74
CA PRO A 85 2.51 -15.10 4.85
C PRO A 85 1.47 -15.52 5.88
N CYS A 86 0.53 -16.39 5.49
CA CYS A 86 -0.31 -17.05 6.49
C CYS A 86 0.63 -17.62 7.54
N LEU A 87 0.56 -17.10 8.77
CA LEU A 87 1.18 -17.72 9.93
C LEU A 87 0.49 -19.07 10.14
N LEU A 88 0.94 -20.07 9.38
CA LEU A 88 0.62 -21.49 9.53
C LEU A 88 1.86 -22.21 10.07
#